data_AF-A0A916HCG6-F1
#
_entry.id   AF-A0A916HCG6-F1
#
_cell.length_a   1.000
_cell.length_b   1.000
_cell.length_c   1.000
_cell.angle_alpha   90.00
_cell.angle_beta   90.00
_cell.angle_gamma   90.00
#
_symmetry.space_group_name_H-M   'P 1'
#
loop_
_entity.id
_entity.type
_entity.pdbx_description
1 polymer ?
#
loop_
_entity_poly.entity_id
_entity_poly.type
_entity_poly.pdbx_seq_one_letter_code
_entity_poly.pdbx_strand_id
1 'polypeptide(L)'
;MNRFEFLKKIKFPKIGRPSVGRIIFWVVTAVLAVGAFILANNMTQCWALTELPGIAPASCGVTASGDQFVYNDEGTPVASDVLPPTPNVLPEAALPPAWDGASRINILFIGLDARDWAANEGPPRSDTMILFTIDPITKTAGMLSIPRDLWVNIPGFGYSRINTAYSSGEGAQLPGGGPGLAMKTVEQLLGVPVHYYAQIDFLTFIDMVNLIGCIWVVPEERLVLDPIGGGNDHVVITPGGERKLCGWKVLAYARTRKSEGGDTDRS
;
A
#
# COMPACT_ATOMS: atom_id res chain seq x y z
N MET A 1 28.13 23.99 -33.12
CA MET A 1 27.23 25.16 -33.08
C MET A 1 27.13 25.65 -31.64
N ASN A 2 27.71 26.82 -31.36
CA ASN A 2 27.97 27.35 -30.00
C ASN A 2 26.67 27.70 -29.24
N ARG A 3 26.42 27.01 -28.11
CA ARG A 3 25.27 27.22 -27.20
C ARG A 3 25.39 28.43 -26.25
N PHE A 4 26.40 29.29 -26.42
CA PHE A 4 26.70 30.36 -25.46
C PHE A 4 26.43 31.80 -25.95
N GLU A 5 25.89 32.00 -27.17
CA GLU A 5 25.53 33.33 -27.68
C GLU A 5 24.29 33.95 -27.00
N PHE A 6 23.44 33.13 -26.36
CA PHE A 6 22.20 33.63 -25.72
C PHE A 6 22.46 34.49 -24.48
N LEU A 7 23.59 34.29 -23.78
CA LEU A 7 23.91 35.00 -22.55
C LEU A 7 24.44 36.44 -22.77
N LYS A 8 24.77 36.84 -24.01
CA LYS A 8 25.24 38.20 -24.31
C LYS A 8 24.13 39.26 -24.42
N LYS A 9 22.85 38.87 -24.42
CA LYS A 9 21.71 39.80 -24.60
C LYS A 9 21.00 40.23 -23.31
N ILE A 10 21.43 39.75 -22.14
CA ILE A 10 20.81 40.15 -20.88
C ILE A 10 21.40 41.50 -20.43
N LYS A 11 20.73 42.59 -20.80
CA LYS A 11 20.98 43.92 -20.22
C LYS A 11 20.47 43.92 -18.78
N PHE A 12 21.37 43.71 -17.82
CA PHE A 12 21.06 43.96 -16.42
C PHE A 12 20.82 45.48 -16.22
N PRO A 13 19.74 45.89 -15.57
CA PRO A 13 19.54 47.30 -15.23
C PRO A 13 20.71 47.78 -14.36
N LYS A 14 21.26 48.96 -14.66
CA LYS A 14 22.28 49.61 -13.82
C LYS A 14 21.65 49.96 -12.47
N ILE A 15 21.77 49.05 -11.51
CA ILE A 15 21.37 49.29 -10.12
C ILE A 15 22.35 50.32 -9.56
N GLY A 16 21.89 51.57 -9.39
CA GLY A 16 22.65 52.60 -8.70
C GLY A 16 22.97 52.15 -7.27
N ARG A 17 24.12 52.58 -6.74
CA ARG A 17 24.59 52.21 -5.38
C ARG A 17 23.45 52.41 -4.38
N PRO A 18 22.93 51.34 -3.77
CA PRO A 18 21.82 51.48 -2.85
C PRO A 18 22.28 52.30 -1.64
N SER A 19 21.48 53.30 -1.25
CA SER A 19 21.72 54.07 -0.03
C SER A 19 21.79 53.10 1.16
N VAL A 20 22.74 53.32 2.09
CA VAL A 20 22.97 52.44 3.25
C VAL A 20 21.67 52.07 3.97
N GLY A 21 20.73 53.01 4.12
CA GLY A 21 19.41 52.74 4.73
C GLY A 21 18.54 51.71 3.98
N ARG A 22 18.62 51.63 2.65
CA ARG A 22 17.91 50.61 1.85
C ARG A 22 18.55 49.23 2.00
N ILE A 23 19.88 49.16 2.11
CA ILE A 23 20.58 47.90 2.38
C ILE A 23 20.17 47.37 3.75
N ILE A 24 20.20 48.23 4.78
CA ILE A 24 19.79 47.87 6.15
C ILE A 24 18.34 47.41 6.17
N PHE A 25 17.42 48.12 5.49
CA PHE A 25 16.02 47.75 5.41
C PHE A 25 15.81 46.35 4.81
N TRP A 26 16.46 46.04 3.68
CA TRP A 26 16.33 44.73 3.05
C TRP A 26 16.98 43.61 3.86
N VAL A 27 18.11 43.88 4.52
CA VAL A 27 18.76 42.91 5.42
C VAL A 27 17.88 42.61 6.62
N VAL A 28 17.32 43.61 7.29
CA VAL A 28 16.41 43.42 8.43
C VAL A 28 15.16 42.67 8.01
N THR A 29 14.57 43.01 6.86
CA THR A 29 13.39 42.33 6.32
C THR A 29 13.68 40.86 6.02
N ALA A 30 14.84 40.56 5.42
CA ALA A 30 15.25 39.19 5.14
C ALA A 30 15.46 38.38 6.43
N VAL A 31 16.11 38.97 7.44
CA VAL A 31 16.32 38.32 8.75
C VAL A 31 15.00 38.04 9.45
N LEU A 32 14.07 39.00 9.45
CA LEU A 32 12.73 38.81 10.03
C LEU A 32 11.94 37.75 9.27
N ALA A 33 12.02 37.72 7.94
CA ALA A 33 11.36 36.71 7.13
C ALA A 33 11.91 35.30 7.39
N VAL A 34 13.23 35.16 7.51
CA VAL A 34 13.88 33.88 7.87
C VAL A 34 13.51 33.47 9.29
N GLY A 35 13.52 34.39 10.25
CA GLY A 35 13.10 34.13 11.63
C GLY A 35 11.64 33.69 11.72
N ALA A 36 10.74 34.37 11.01
CA ALA A 36 9.32 34.01 10.93
C ALA A 36 9.12 32.66 10.24
N PHE A 37 9.91 32.35 9.20
CA PHE A 37 9.88 31.04 8.54
C PHE A 37 10.35 29.92 9.47
N ILE A 38 11.47 30.10 10.19
CA ILE A 38 11.96 29.11 11.16
C ILE A 38 10.93 28.90 12.28
N LEU A 39 10.35 29.99 12.80
CA LEU A 39 9.33 29.92 13.85
C LEU A 39 8.07 29.18 13.35
N ALA A 40 7.56 29.56 12.18
CA ALA A 40 6.39 28.93 11.59
C ALA A 40 6.65 27.45 11.26
N ASN A 41 7.81 27.13 10.70
CA ASN A 41 8.22 25.75 10.38
C ASN A 41 8.35 24.90 11.65
N ASN A 42 8.97 25.42 12.70
CA ASN A 42 9.08 24.70 13.98
C ASN A 42 7.70 24.53 14.64
N MET A 43 6.82 25.52 14.53
CA MET A 43 5.46 25.45 15.08
C MET A 43 4.57 24.49 14.30
N THR A 44 4.67 24.44 12.96
CA THR A 44 3.92 23.47 12.13
C THR A 44 4.45 22.05 12.27
N GLN A 45 5.76 21.87 12.48
CA GLN A 45 6.36 20.55 12.72
C GLN A 45 5.97 19.96 14.09
N CYS A 46 5.66 20.79 15.09
CA CYS A 46 5.31 20.32 16.44
C CYS A 46 3.82 20.47 16.81
N TRP A 47 2.98 20.99 15.91
CA TRP A 47 1.52 21.02 16.10
C TRP A 47 0.88 19.70 15.64
N ALA A 48 0.65 18.80 16.59
CA ALA A 48 -0.26 17.68 16.40
C ALA A 48 -1.69 18.13 16.72
N LEU A 49 -2.51 18.38 15.70
CA LEU A 49 -3.92 18.77 15.87
C LEU A 49 -4.89 17.58 15.80
N THR A 50 -4.38 16.35 15.73
CA THR A 50 -5.21 15.14 15.70
C THR A 50 -4.51 13.98 16.39
N GLU A 51 -5.19 13.35 17.36
CA GLU A 51 -4.88 12.00 17.82
C GLU A 51 -5.25 11.01 16.71
N LEU A 52 -4.35 10.80 15.76
CA LEU A 52 -4.46 9.71 14.80
C LEU A 52 -3.85 8.46 15.44
N PRO A 53 -4.51 7.29 15.38
CA PRO A 53 -3.90 6.03 15.77
C PRO A 53 -2.74 5.72 14.79
N GLY A 54 -1.51 5.80 15.29
CA GLY A 54 -0.29 5.53 14.52
C GLY A 54 0.96 6.05 15.23
N ILE A 55 2.12 5.51 14.89
CA ILE A 55 3.42 6.02 15.37
C ILE A 55 3.65 7.36 14.67
N ALA A 56 3.66 8.46 15.43
CA ALA A 56 4.08 9.75 14.90
C ALA A 56 5.53 9.62 14.37
N PRO A 57 5.86 10.15 13.18
CA PRO A 57 7.26 10.26 12.78
C PRO A 57 8.00 11.03 13.87
N ALA A 58 9.17 10.49 14.25
CA ALA A 58 9.96 10.90 15.40
C ALA A 58 9.89 12.41 15.67
N SER A 59 9.43 12.72 16.88
CA SER A 59 9.23 14.06 17.41
C SER A 59 10.42 14.97 17.17
N CYS A 60 10.10 16.24 16.92
CA CYS A 60 10.94 17.41 17.06
C CYS A 60 12.22 17.17 17.90
N GLY A 61 13.38 17.18 17.24
CA GLY A 61 14.67 17.39 17.90
C GLY A 61 15.33 16.19 18.60
N VAL A 62 14.90 14.95 18.36
CA VAL A 62 15.71 13.78 18.76
C VAL A 62 16.21 13.10 17.50
N THR A 63 17.52 13.17 17.26
CA THR A 63 18.21 12.31 16.31
C THR A 63 17.81 10.88 16.64
N ALA A 64 17.00 10.24 15.78
CA ALA A 64 16.78 8.82 15.85
C ALA A 64 18.14 8.16 15.66
N SER A 65 18.82 7.85 16.77
CA SER A 65 20.01 7.04 16.78
C SER A 65 19.57 5.68 16.28
N GLY A 66 19.88 5.39 15.01
CA GLY A 66 19.73 4.04 14.48
C GLY A 66 20.42 3.07 15.42
N ASP A 67 19.72 1.98 15.74
CA ASP A 67 20.14 0.86 16.58
C ASP A 67 21.66 0.72 16.67
N GLN A 68 22.26 1.32 17.70
CA GLN A 68 23.64 1.06 18.05
C GLN A 68 23.63 -0.20 18.91
N PHE A 69 24.03 -1.33 18.33
CA PHE A 69 24.31 -2.54 19.11
C PHE A 69 25.36 -2.21 20.17
N VAL A 70 25.01 -2.40 21.45
CA VAL A 70 25.94 -2.24 22.57
C VAL A 70 26.71 -3.54 22.71
N TYR A 71 28.05 -3.46 22.69
CA TYR A 71 28.93 -4.62 22.87
C TYR A 71 29.61 -4.52 24.23
N ASN A 72 29.82 -5.65 24.92
CA ASN A 72 30.66 -5.70 26.12
C ASN A 72 32.15 -5.58 25.75
N ASP A 73 33.02 -5.48 26.76
CA ASP A 73 34.47 -5.38 26.58
C ASP A 73 35.07 -6.60 25.84
N GLU A 74 34.34 -7.73 25.79
CA GLU A 74 34.67 -8.92 25.02
C GLU A 74 34.15 -8.91 23.55
N GLY A 75 33.50 -7.83 23.10
CA GLY A 75 33.01 -7.69 21.72
C GLY A 75 31.73 -8.49 21.41
N THR A 76 31.00 -8.92 22.43
CA THR A 76 29.72 -9.63 22.33
C THR A 76 28.55 -8.65 22.45
N PRO A 77 27.52 -8.73 21.59
CA PRO A 77 26.36 -7.85 21.70
C PRO A 77 25.61 -8.16 22.99
N VAL A 78 25.46 -7.15 23.83
CA VAL A 78 24.69 -7.22 25.08
C VAL A 78 23.32 -6.60 24.82
N ALA A 79 22.29 -7.20 25.39
CA ALA A 79 20.95 -6.61 25.35
C ALA A 79 21.02 -5.22 25.98
N SER A 80 20.56 -4.20 25.25
CA SER A 80 20.46 -2.85 25.81
C SER A 80 19.43 -2.87 26.94
N ASP A 81 19.75 -2.28 28.10
CA ASP A 81 18.81 -2.12 29.22
C ASP A 81 17.61 -1.24 28.85
N VAL A 82 17.66 -0.58 27.68
CA VAL A 82 16.54 0.10 27.06
C VAL A 82 15.66 -0.95 26.39
N LEU A 83 14.66 -1.44 27.11
CA LEU A 83 13.59 -2.25 26.52
C LEU A 83 12.98 -1.49 25.33
N PRO A 84 12.67 -2.18 24.21
CA PRO A 84 11.87 -1.56 23.16
C PRO A 84 10.59 -1.00 23.79
N PRO A 85 10.08 0.15 23.31
CA PRO A 85 8.86 0.72 23.84
C PRO A 85 7.78 -0.36 23.83
N THR A 86 7.09 -0.54 24.96
CA THR A 86 5.98 -1.48 25.09
C THR A 86 5.05 -1.26 23.90
N PRO A 87 4.71 -2.31 23.11
CA PRO A 87 3.78 -2.16 22.01
C PRO A 87 2.54 -1.46 22.51
N ASN A 88 2.10 -0.42 21.80
CA ASN A 88 0.94 0.36 22.19
C ASN A 88 -0.27 -0.58 22.13
N VAL A 89 -0.67 -1.14 23.27
CA VAL A 89 -1.80 -2.08 23.35
C VAL A 89 -3.05 -1.25 23.09
N LEU A 90 -3.64 -1.43 21.92
CA LEU A 90 -4.94 -0.82 21.62
C LEU A 90 -5.91 -1.25 22.73
N PRO A 91 -6.63 -0.31 23.36
CA PRO A 91 -7.66 -0.65 24.34
C PRO A 91 -8.61 -1.68 23.72
N GLU A 92 -8.96 -2.72 24.45
CA GLU A 92 -9.82 -3.80 23.93
C GLU A 92 -11.17 -3.29 23.41
N ALA A 93 -11.65 -2.17 23.96
CA ALA A 93 -12.83 -1.45 23.48
C ALA A 93 -12.69 -0.83 22.06
N ALA A 94 -11.46 -0.68 21.55
CA ALA A 94 -11.17 -0.21 20.20
C ALA A 94 -11.03 -1.36 19.20
N LEU A 95 -11.02 -2.61 19.67
CA LEU A 95 -11.01 -3.79 18.80
C LEU A 95 -12.44 -4.14 18.37
N PRO A 96 -12.64 -4.60 17.13
CA PRO A 96 -13.92 -5.15 16.73
C PRO A 96 -14.27 -6.35 17.63
N PRO A 97 -15.57 -6.57 17.94
CA PRO A 97 -15.97 -7.69 18.78
C PRO A 97 -15.44 -9.01 18.22
N ALA A 98 -14.86 -9.83 19.09
CA ALA A 98 -14.41 -11.16 18.74
C ALA A 98 -15.60 -11.97 18.20
N TRP A 99 -15.33 -12.76 17.16
CA TRP A 99 -16.34 -13.63 16.59
C TRP A 99 -16.76 -14.70 17.62
N ASP A 100 -18.06 -14.95 17.71
CA ASP A 100 -18.68 -15.89 18.66
C ASP A 100 -18.47 -17.37 18.31
N GLY A 101 -17.88 -17.67 17.14
CA GLY A 101 -17.66 -19.02 16.64
C GLY A 101 -18.90 -19.71 16.07
N ALA A 102 -20.05 -19.03 16.05
CA ALA A 102 -21.34 -19.61 15.66
C ALA A 102 -22.03 -18.83 14.53
N SER A 103 -21.89 -17.50 14.53
CA SER A 103 -22.49 -16.63 13.53
C SER A 103 -21.83 -16.80 12.17
N ARG A 104 -22.61 -16.72 11.09
CA ARG A 104 -22.07 -16.70 9.72
C ARG A 104 -21.19 -15.47 9.54
N ILE A 105 -20.00 -15.67 8.97
CA ILE A 105 -19.08 -14.57 8.65
C ILE A 105 -18.84 -14.47 7.16
N ASN A 106 -18.58 -13.25 6.72
CA ASN A 106 -18.28 -12.90 5.34
C ASN A 106 -16.97 -12.10 5.35
N ILE A 107 -15.98 -12.60 4.61
CA ILE A 107 -14.63 -12.08 4.56
C ILE A 107 -14.36 -11.66 3.11
N LEU A 108 -13.97 -10.40 2.90
CA LEU A 108 -13.56 -9.92 1.58
C LEU A 108 -12.04 -10.08 1.41
N PHE A 109 -11.63 -11.00 0.55
CA PHE A 109 -10.25 -11.11 0.12
C PHE A 109 -9.96 -10.09 -0.98
N ILE A 110 -8.90 -9.31 -0.81
CA ILE A 110 -8.48 -8.26 -1.73
C ILE A 110 -7.04 -8.54 -2.15
N GLY A 111 -6.84 -8.83 -3.44
CA GLY A 111 -5.52 -8.95 -4.04
C GLY A 111 -5.07 -7.61 -4.61
N LEU A 112 -3.94 -7.09 -4.14
CA LEU A 112 -3.35 -5.86 -4.66
C LEU A 112 -2.29 -6.11 -5.72
N ASP A 113 -2.26 -5.25 -6.75
CA ASP A 113 -1.17 -5.25 -7.72
C ASP A 113 0.05 -4.54 -7.14
N ALA A 114 1.16 -5.27 -6.97
CA ALA A 114 2.40 -4.73 -6.44
C ALA A 114 3.05 -3.66 -7.34
N ARG A 115 2.63 -3.54 -8.61
CA ARG A 115 3.18 -2.56 -9.56
C ARG A 115 2.91 -1.12 -9.12
N ASP A 116 1.72 -0.84 -8.58
CA ASP A 116 1.34 0.51 -8.18
C ASP A 116 2.14 1.00 -6.95
N TRP A 117 2.47 0.09 -6.04
CA TRP A 117 3.32 0.40 -4.87
C TRP A 117 4.79 0.64 -5.25
N ALA A 118 5.34 -0.19 -6.14
CA ALA A 118 6.74 -0.08 -6.57
C ALA A 118 7.00 1.10 -7.52
N ALA A 119 6.00 1.52 -8.30
CA ALA A 119 6.14 2.60 -9.28
C ALA A 119 5.88 4.00 -8.68
N ASN A 120 5.42 4.10 -7.43
CA ASN A 120 5.03 5.38 -6.80
C ASN A 120 3.95 6.14 -7.63
N GLU A 121 3.13 5.41 -8.37
CA GLU A 121 2.15 5.92 -9.35
C GLU A 121 0.76 6.19 -8.74
N GLY A 122 0.70 6.38 -7.42
CA GLY A 122 -0.52 6.70 -6.68
C GLY A 122 -1.09 5.52 -5.88
N PRO A 123 -2.33 5.66 -5.35
CA PRO A 123 -2.97 4.64 -4.54
C PRO A 123 -3.17 3.34 -5.33
N PRO A 124 -2.78 2.16 -4.78
CA PRO A 124 -2.86 0.90 -5.51
C PRO A 124 -4.31 0.52 -5.82
N ARG A 125 -4.51 -0.20 -6.92
CA ARG A 125 -5.83 -0.76 -7.28
C ARG A 125 -5.94 -2.22 -6.82
N SER A 126 -7.17 -2.63 -6.52
CA SER A 126 -7.48 -4.04 -6.28
C SER A 126 -7.64 -4.77 -7.61
N ASP A 127 -6.84 -5.81 -7.83
CA ASP A 127 -6.89 -6.61 -9.06
C ASP A 127 -7.77 -7.86 -8.88
N THR A 128 -7.95 -8.31 -7.65
CA THR A 128 -8.78 -9.47 -7.28
C THR A 128 -9.65 -9.13 -6.08
N MET A 129 -10.93 -9.48 -6.14
CA MET A 129 -11.86 -9.42 -5.02
C MET A 129 -12.64 -10.73 -4.94
N ILE A 130 -12.56 -11.41 -3.79
CA ILE A 130 -13.30 -12.66 -3.55
C ILE A 130 -14.06 -12.49 -2.24
N LEU A 131 -15.38 -12.63 -2.28
CA LEU A 131 -16.19 -12.71 -1.08
C LEU A 131 -16.24 -14.17 -0.63
N PHE A 132 -15.70 -14.43 0.55
CA PHE A 132 -15.74 -15.74 1.21
C PHE A 132 -16.77 -15.73 2.33
N THR A 133 -17.66 -16.71 2.36
CA THR A 133 -18.65 -16.88 3.42
C THR A 133 -18.43 -18.21 4.12
N ILE A 134 -18.52 -18.21 5.45
CA ILE A 134 -18.43 -19.39 6.30
C ILE A 134 -19.67 -19.43 7.19
N ASP A 135 -20.39 -20.53 7.13
CA ASP A 135 -21.50 -20.84 8.03
C ASP A 135 -21.13 -22.04 8.91
N PRO A 136 -20.77 -21.82 10.19
CA PRO A 136 -20.40 -22.90 11.10
C PRO A 136 -21.56 -23.83 11.46
N ILE A 137 -22.80 -23.32 11.43
CA ILE A 137 -24.00 -24.07 11.83
C ILE A 137 -24.31 -25.11 10.77
N THR A 138 -24.37 -24.69 9.50
CA THR A 138 -24.60 -25.60 8.38
C THR A 138 -23.33 -26.30 7.89
N LYS A 139 -22.16 -25.91 8.41
CA LYS A 139 -20.83 -26.40 7.99
C LYS A 139 -20.58 -26.20 6.49
N THR A 140 -21.04 -25.08 5.96
CA THR A 140 -20.87 -24.74 4.54
C THR A 140 -19.96 -23.54 4.39
N ALA A 141 -19.12 -23.56 3.36
CA ALA A 141 -18.35 -22.40 2.93
C ALA A 141 -18.64 -22.12 1.46
N GLY A 142 -18.59 -20.84 1.07
CA GLY A 142 -18.80 -20.41 -0.31
C GLY A 142 -17.83 -19.30 -0.68
N MET A 143 -17.37 -19.31 -1.92
CA MET A 143 -16.55 -18.23 -2.49
C MET A 143 -17.27 -17.64 -3.70
N LEU A 144 -17.27 -16.32 -3.79
CA LEU A 144 -17.77 -15.57 -4.93
C LEU A 144 -16.69 -14.61 -5.41
N SER A 145 -16.13 -14.90 -6.57
CA SER A 145 -15.21 -14.00 -7.24
C SER A 145 -15.97 -12.82 -7.85
N ILE A 146 -15.54 -11.60 -7.53
CA ILE A 146 -16.14 -10.35 -7.96
C ILE A 146 -15.29 -9.77 -9.09
N PRO A 147 -15.79 -9.70 -10.34
CA PRO A 147 -15.02 -9.15 -11.45
C PRO A 147 -14.64 -7.68 -11.20
N ARG A 148 -13.35 -7.37 -11.34
CA ARG A 148 -12.76 -6.05 -11.02
C ARG A 148 -13.34 -4.87 -11.81
N ASP A 149 -13.85 -5.14 -13.01
CA ASP A 149 -14.37 -4.14 -13.95
C ASP A 149 -15.90 -3.97 -13.82
N LEU A 150 -16.55 -4.56 -12.81
CA LEU A 150 -17.98 -4.33 -12.53
C LEU A 150 -18.27 -2.84 -12.29
N TRP A 151 -19.27 -2.32 -12.99
CA TRP A 151 -19.72 -0.93 -12.86
C TRP A 151 -20.74 -0.81 -11.73
N VAL A 152 -20.33 -0.16 -10.63
CA VAL A 152 -21.09 -0.10 -9.38
C VAL A 152 -21.07 1.30 -8.79
N ASN A 153 -22.04 1.60 -7.92
CA ASN A 153 -22.02 2.82 -7.14
C ASN A 153 -21.06 2.67 -5.94
N ILE A 154 -20.03 3.52 -5.88
CA ILE A 154 -19.08 3.59 -4.79
C ILE A 154 -19.55 4.67 -3.80
N PRO A 155 -19.78 4.34 -2.52
CA PRO A 155 -20.27 5.29 -1.52
C PRO A 155 -19.40 6.56 -1.45
N GLY A 156 -19.98 7.71 -1.78
CA GLY A 156 -19.28 9.01 -1.76
C GLY A 156 -18.46 9.34 -3.02
N PHE A 157 -18.33 8.42 -3.98
CA PHE A 157 -17.55 8.63 -5.22
C PHE A 157 -18.37 8.42 -6.50
N GLY A 158 -19.62 7.97 -6.38
CA GLY A 158 -20.51 7.76 -7.53
C GLY A 158 -20.22 6.47 -8.28
N TYR A 159 -20.73 6.37 -9.51
CA TYR A 159 -20.58 5.15 -10.30
C TYR A 159 -19.20 5.04 -10.96
N SER A 160 -18.52 3.93 -10.74
CA SER A 160 -17.22 3.60 -11.33
C SER A 160 -17.02 2.09 -11.35
N ARG A 161 -15.88 1.64 -11.86
CA ARG A 161 -15.44 0.24 -11.72
C ARG A 161 -15.13 -0.08 -10.27
N ILE A 162 -15.56 -1.24 -9.80
CA ILE A 162 -15.45 -1.64 -8.39
C ILE A 162 -14.00 -1.67 -7.89
N ASN A 163 -13.03 -1.98 -8.74
CA ASN A 163 -11.61 -1.94 -8.37
C ASN A 163 -11.10 -0.57 -7.92
N THR A 164 -11.78 0.51 -8.35
CA THR A 164 -11.42 1.88 -7.96
C THR A 164 -11.80 2.19 -6.52
N ALA A 165 -12.72 1.43 -5.90
CA ALA A 165 -13.14 1.65 -4.52
C ALA A 165 -11.96 1.58 -3.53
N TYR A 166 -11.03 0.64 -3.73
CA TYR A 166 -9.82 0.58 -2.94
C TYR A 166 -9.00 1.88 -3.09
N SER A 167 -8.62 2.22 -4.33
CA SER A 167 -7.77 3.39 -4.60
C SER A 167 -8.41 4.71 -4.13
N SER A 168 -9.73 4.84 -4.24
CA SER A 168 -10.48 6.01 -3.80
C SER A 168 -10.52 6.13 -2.28
N GLY A 169 -10.74 5.01 -1.57
CA GLY A 169 -10.73 5.02 -0.10
C GLY A 169 -9.36 5.38 0.46
N GLU A 170 -8.31 4.86 -0.19
CA GLU A 170 -6.93 5.11 0.21
C GLU A 170 -6.46 6.52 -0.14
N GLY A 171 -6.75 6.99 -1.36
CA GLY A 171 -6.42 8.35 -1.79
C GLY A 171 -7.15 9.44 -1.02
N ALA A 172 -8.38 9.17 -0.56
CA ALA A 172 -9.16 10.09 0.26
C ALA A 172 -8.91 9.95 1.77
N GLN A 173 -8.02 9.03 2.19
CA GLN A 173 -7.67 8.81 3.60
C GLN A 173 -8.90 8.57 4.49
N LEU A 174 -9.85 7.79 4.00
CA LEU A 174 -11.08 7.49 4.74
C LEU A 174 -10.79 6.64 5.99
N PRO A 175 -11.64 6.71 7.03
CA PRO A 175 -11.57 5.76 8.13
C PRO A 175 -11.77 4.34 7.62
N GLY A 176 -10.78 3.47 7.84
CA GLY A 176 -10.70 2.13 7.29
C GLY A 176 -10.04 2.01 5.90
N GLY A 177 -9.61 3.14 5.32
CA GLY A 177 -8.82 3.19 4.10
C GLY A 177 -9.49 2.62 2.85
N GLY A 178 -8.67 2.16 1.92
CA GLY A 178 -9.06 1.46 0.71
C GLY A 178 -9.88 0.19 0.98
N PRO A 179 -9.45 -0.71 1.89
CA PRO A 179 -10.23 -1.90 2.24
C PRO A 179 -11.60 -1.56 2.79
N GLY A 180 -11.71 -0.54 3.65
CA GLY A 180 -12.98 -0.13 4.25
C GLY A 180 -13.99 0.37 3.22
N LEU A 181 -13.55 1.15 2.23
CA LEU A 181 -14.44 1.59 1.14
C LEU A 181 -14.80 0.43 0.20
N ALA A 182 -13.86 -0.48 -0.07
CA ALA A 182 -14.13 -1.68 -0.87
C ALA A 182 -15.18 -2.58 -0.20
N MET A 183 -15.06 -2.83 1.11
CA MET A 183 -16.06 -3.57 1.88
C MET A 183 -17.44 -2.95 1.74
N LYS A 184 -17.59 -1.65 2.01
CA LYS A 184 -18.87 -0.95 1.89
C LYS A 184 -19.47 -1.00 0.49
N THR A 185 -18.61 -0.93 -0.53
CA THR A 185 -19.04 -1.04 -1.94
C THR A 185 -19.57 -2.44 -2.24
N VAL A 186 -18.90 -3.48 -1.77
CA VAL A 186 -19.34 -4.88 -1.92
C VAL A 186 -20.61 -5.16 -1.12
N GLU A 187 -20.71 -4.64 0.10
CA GLU A 187 -21.92 -4.72 0.92
C GLU A 187 -23.12 -4.10 0.21
N GLN A 188 -22.93 -2.90 -0.38
CA GLN A 188 -23.99 -2.22 -1.12
C GLN A 188 -24.36 -2.96 -2.42
N LEU A 189 -23.37 -3.55 -3.10
CA LEU A 189 -23.59 -4.31 -4.34
C LEU A 189 -24.40 -5.59 -4.09
N LEU A 190 -24.01 -6.37 -3.08
CA LEU A 190 -24.53 -7.72 -2.85
C LEU A 190 -25.66 -7.76 -1.81
N GLY A 191 -25.84 -6.69 -1.03
CA GLY A 191 -26.84 -6.62 0.03
C GLY A 191 -26.55 -7.53 1.22
N VAL A 192 -25.30 -7.98 1.38
CA VAL A 192 -24.86 -8.83 2.50
C VAL A 192 -23.76 -8.11 3.28
N PRO A 193 -23.72 -8.25 4.62
CA PRO A 193 -22.68 -7.62 5.45
C PRO A 193 -21.32 -8.25 5.16
N VAL A 194 -20.26 -7.45 5.16
CA VAL A 194 -18.87 -7.90 5.05
C VAL A 194 -18.21 -7.60 6.39
N HIS A 195 -17.91 -8.65 7.15
CA HIS A 195 -17.49 -8.52 8.54
C HIS A 195 -15.99 -8.26 8.66
N TYR A 196 -15.21 -8.89 7.76
CA TYR A 196 -13.75 -8.82 7.77
C TYR A 196 -13.24 -8.64 6.35
N TYR A 197 -11.99 -8.22 6.24
CA TYR A 197 -11.25 -8.24 4.99
C TYR A 197 -9.88 -8.84 5.21
N ALA A 198 -9.31 -9.40 4.15
CA ALA A 198 -7.95 -9.87 4.11
C ALA A 198 -7.29 -9.32 2.85
N GLN A 199 -6.28 -8.48 3.05
CA GLN A 199 -5.51 -7.88 1.97
C GLN A 199 -4.25 -8.71 1.75
N ILE A 200 -4.03 -9.13 0.51
CA ILE A 200 -2.91 -9.98 0.12
C ILE A 200 -2.19 -9.31 -1.03
N ASP A 201 -0.90 -9.06 -0.84
CA ASP A 201 -0.01 -8.67 -1.93
C ASP A 201 0.60 -9.90 -2.61
N PHE A 202 1.24 -9.68 -3.75
CA PHE A 202 1.86 -10.74 -4.54
C PHE A 202 3.01 -11.47 -3.83
N LEU A 203 3.77 -10.78 -2.97
CA LEU A 203 4.88 -11.40 -2.24
C LEU A 203 4.35 -12.32 -1.15
N THR A 204 3.37 -11.84 -0.39
CA THR A 204 2.63 -12.57 0.64
C THR A 204 1.95 -13.81 0.05
N PHE A 205 1.36 -13.70 -1.15
CA PHE A 205 0.81 -14.86 -1.84
C PHE A 205 1.88 -15.92 -2.15
N ILE A 206 3.04 -15.49 -2.67
CA ILE A 206 4.16 -16.39 -2.96
C ILE A 206 4.63 -17.09 -1.69
N ASP A 207 4.85 -16.34 -0.62
CA ASP A 207 5.35 -16.85 0.65
C ASP A 207 4.37 -17.84 1.29
N MET A 208 3.08 -17.53 1.26
CA MET A 208 2.02 -18.42 1.74
C MET A 208 2.00 -19.75 0.97
N VAL A 209 2.07 -19.71 -0.36
CA VAL A 209 2.10 -20.93 -1.17
C VAL A 209 3.37 -21.76 -0.91
N ASN A 210 4.51 -21.10 -0.74
CA ASN A 210 5.75 -21.79 -0.40
C ASN A 210 5.66 -22.46 0.98
N LEU A 211 5.05 -21.78 1.96
CA LEU A 211 4.89 -22.29 3.32
C LEU A 211 4.04 -23.57 3.37
N ILE A 212 2.99 -23.66 2.55
CA ILE A 212 2.13 -24.87 2.46
C ILE A 212 2.75 -25.99 1.61
N GLY A 213 3.97 -25.84 1.11
CA GLY A 213 4.68 -26.89 0.36
C GLY A 213 4.50 -26.83 -1.16
N CYS A 214 4.07 -25.68 -1.68
CA CYS A 214 3.71 -25.42 -3.08
C CYS A 214 2.42 -26.13 -3.55
N ILE A 215 1.98 -25.81 -4.77
CA ILE A 215 0.80 -26.46 -5.37
C ILE A 215 1.19 -27.40 -6.52
N TRP A 216 0.39 -28.44 -6.71
CA TRP A 216 0.47 -29.31 -7.87
C TRP A 216 -0.70 -29.01 -8.80
N VAL A 217 -0.41 -28.76 -10.08
CA VAL A 217 -1.41 -28.50 -11.11
C VAL A 217 -1.24 -29.44 -12.27
N VAL A 218 -2.34 -29.78 -12.94
CA VAL A 218 -2.35 -30.52 -14.20
C VAL A 218 -2.91 -29.58 -15.27
N PRO A 219 -2.05 -28.93 -16.06
CA PRO A 219 -2.50 -28.03 -17.11
C PRO A 219 -3.22 -28.81 -18.21
N GLU A 220 -4.44 -28.40 -18.54
CA GLU A 220 -5.21 -28.93 -19.67
C GLU A 220 -4.76 -28.31 -21.00
N GLU A 221 -4.24 -27.07 -20.94
CA GLU A 221 -3.79 -26.30 -22.09
C GLU A 221 -2.33 -25.87 -21.97
N ARG A 222 -1.78 -25.38 -23.08
CA ARG A 222 -0.43 -24.81 -23.12
C ARG A 222 -0.44 -23.45 -22.44
N LEU A 223 0.24 -23.34 -21.30
CA LEU A 223 0.35 -22.09 -20.56
C LEU A 223 1.70 -21.43 -20.80
N VAL A 224 1.69 -20.10 -20.93
CA VAL A 224 2.91 -19.28 -20.97
C VAL A 224 2.92 -18.41 -19.73
N LEU A 225 3.73 -18.79 -18.76
CA LEU A 225 3.86 -18.08 -17.49
C LEU A 225 4.76 -16.86 -17.67
N ASP A 226 4.19 -15.70 -17.35
CA ASP A 226 4.88 -14.41 -17.44
C ASP A 226 5.37 -13.96 -16.05
N PRO A 227 6.70 -13.88 -15.82
CA PRO A 227 7.24 -13.42 -14.54
C PRO A 227 6.93 -11.94 -14.27
N ILE A 228 6.95 -11.57 -12.98
CA ILE A 228 6.88 -10.17 -12.56
C ILE A 228 8.29 -9.57 -12.54
N GLY A 229 8.45 -8.39 -13.14
CA GLY A 229 9.72 -7.68 -13.22
C GLY A 229 10.59 -8.16 -14.40
N GLY A 230 11.34 -7.23 -15.00
CA GLY A 230 12.28 -7.59 -16.07
C GLY A 230 13.40 -8.48 -15.56
N GLY A 231 13.82 -9.46 -16.36
CA GLY A 231 15.01 -10.28 -16.10
C GLY A 231 14.79 -11.79 -15.97
N ASN A 232 13.54 -12.26 -15.97
CA ASN A 232 13.21 -13.69 -16.04
C ASN A 232 12.58 -14.03 -17.40
N ASP A 233 12.97 -15.15 -17.98
CA ASP A 233 12.36 -15.66 -19.22
C ASP A 233 10.97 -16.25 -18.94
N HIS A 234 10.09 -16.15 -19.95
CA HIS A 234 8.80 -16.81 -19.90
C HIS A 234 8.97 -18.33 -19.75
N VAL A 235 8.14 -18.95 -18.90
CA VAL A 235 8.12 -20.40 -18.73
C VAL A 235 6.92 -20.97 -19.45
N VAL A 236 7.17 -21.85 -20.42
CA VAL A 236 6.11 -22.58 -21.12
C VAL A 236 5.82 -23.88 -20.39
N ILE A 237 4.57 -24.08 -20.02
CA ILE A 237 4.08 -25.34 -19.47
C ILE A 237 3.21 -26.01 -20.53
N THR A 238 3.58 -27.24 -20.90
CA THR A 238 2.82 -28.05 -21.85
C THR A 238 1.63 -28.74 -21.16
N PRO A 239 0.53 -29.00 -21.89
CA PRO A 239 -0.57 -29.82 -21.40
C PRO A 239 -0.09 -31.19 -20.92
N GLY A 240 -0.78 -31.72 -19.92
CA GLY A 240 -0.55 -33.06 -19.42
C GLY A 240 0.63 -33.20 -18.46
N GLY A 241 0.43 -34.06 -17.45
CA GLY A 241 1.38 -34.33 -16.38
C GLY A 241 1.30 -33.32 -15.24
N GLU A 242 1.52 -33.81 -14.02
CA GLU A 242 1.55 -32.98 -12.83
C GLU A 242 2.77 -32.06 -12.79
N ARG A 243 2.56 -30.79 -12.45
CA ARG A 243 3.59 -29.78 -12.33
C ARG A 243 3.51 -29.15 -10.94
N LYS A 244 4.64 -29.17 -10.22
CA LYS A 244 4.78 -28.45 -8.95
C LYS A 244 5.08 -26.97 -9.23
N LEU A 245 4.22 -26.08 -8.75
CA LEU A 245 4.38 -24.63 -8.87
C LEU A 245 4.67 -24.00 -7.50
N CYS A 246 5.85 -23.40 -7.38
CA CYS A 246 6.34 -22.68 -6.19
C CYS A 246 6.76 -21.26 -6.59
N GLY A 247 6.91 -20.38 -5.61
CA GLY A 247 7.57 -19.09 -5.82
C GLY A 247 6.80 -18.20 -6.80
N TRP A 248 7.55 -17.43 -7.59
CA TRP A 248 6.98 -16.60 -8.65
C TRP A 248 6.19 -17.39 -9.71
N LYS A 249 6.44 -18.70 -9.89
CA LYS A 249 5.74 -19.52 -10.90
C LYS A 249 4.27 -19.71 -10.57
N VAL A 250 3.92 -19.87 -9.28
CA VAL A 250 2.50 -19.99 -8.88
C VAL A 250 1.76 -18.68 -9.09
N LEU A 251 2.42 -17.54 -8.84
CA LEU A 251 1.85 -16.23 -9.09
C LEU A 251 1.66 -15.98 -10.61
N ALA A 252 2.66 -16.35 -11.42
CA ALA A 252 2.57 -16.26 -12.87
C ALA A 252 1.45 -17.16 -13.44
N TYR A 253 1.22 -18.31 -12.82
CA TYR A 253 0.09 -19.19 -13.14
C TYR A 253 -1.25 -18.52 -12.81
N ALA A 254 -1.43 -18.01 -11.59
CA ALA A 254 -2.66 -17.30 -11.18
C ALA A 254 -2.94 -16.03 -12.00
N ARG A 255 -1.92 -15.43 -12.61
CA ARG A 255 -2.03 -14.22 -13.46
C ARG A 255 -2.16 -14.51 -14.95
N THR A 256 -2.03 -15.76 -15.38
CA THR A 256 -2.08 -16.11 -16.80
C THR A 256 -3.48 -15.81 -17.36
N ARG A 257 -3.53 -15.04 -18.44
CA ARG A 257 -4.77 -14.65 -19.16
C ARG A 257 -4.94 -15.31 -20.53
N LYS A 258 -3.95 -16.09 -20.96
CA LYS A 258 -3.90 -16.71 -22.29
C LYS A 258 -4.32 -18.19 -22.25
N SER A 259 -5.46 -18.49 -21.63
CA SER A 259 -6.28 -19.67 -21.95
C SER A 259 -7.35 -19.27 -22.97
N GLU A 260 -7.96 -20.23 -23.65
CA GLU A 260 -8.99 -19.96 -24.67
C GLU A 260 -10.23 -19.18 -24.13
N GLY A 261 -10.46 -19.10 -22.81
CA GLY A 261 -11.64 -18.47 -22.18
C GLY A 261 -11.50 -17.05 -21.62
N GLY A 262 -10.34 -16.37 -21.72
CA GLY A 262 -10.24 -14.93 -21.39
C GLY A 262 -10.33 -14.57 -19.88
N ASP A 263 -10.92 -13.40 -19.54
CA ASP A 263 -10.92 -12.85 -18.15
C ASP A 263 -11.80 -13.64 -17.17
N THR A 264 -12.72 -14.49 -17.67
CA THR A 264 -13.61 -15.32 -16.85
C THR A 264 -12.90 -16.50 -16.23
N ASP A 265 -11.90 -17.09 -16.91
CA ASP A 265 -11.14 -18.25 -16.42
C ASP A 265 -10.22 -17.93 -15.24
N ARG A 266 -9.99 -16.63 -14.95
CA ARG A 266 -9.21 -16.17 -13.80
C ARG A 266 -9.97 -16.31 -12.47
N SER A 267 -11.31 -16.34 -12.53
CA SER A 267 -12.21 -16.10 -11.38
C SER A 267 -12.49 -17.36 -10.59
#